data_AF-A0A6A4RA82-F1
#
_entry.id   AF-A0A6A4RA82-F1
#
_cell.length_a   1.000
_cell.length_b   1.000
_cell.length_c   1.000
_cell.angle_alpha   90.00
_cell.angle_beta   90.00
_cell.angle_gamma   90.00
#
_symmetry.space_group_name_H-M   'P 1'
#
loop_
_entity.id
_entity.type
_entity.pdbx_description
1 polymer ?
#
loop_
_entity_poly.entity_id
_entity_poly.type
_entity_poly.pdbx_seq_one_letter_code
_entity_poly.pdbx_strand_id
1 'polypeptide(L)'
;GPVPAVRRLLERSGVTIDEIDVIELNEAFAAQALACLRDLGVADDDPRVNPNGGAIALGHPLGMSGARLLMTAAHELNRSGKRYALCTMCVGVGQGIATLIERV
;
A
#
# COMPACT_ATOMS: atom_id res chain seq x y z
N GLY A 1 -0.12 -5.46 12.24
CA GLY A 1 -0.32 -5.72 10.80
C GLY A 1 -0.70 -4.44 10.06
N PRO A 2 -0.81 -4.46 8.72
CA PRO A 2 -1.06 -3.26 7.92
C PRO A 2 -2.47 -2.68 8.12
N VAL A 3 -3.51 -3.50 8.29
CA VAL A 3 -4.91 -3.04 8.48
C VAL A 3 -5.06 -1.98 9.59
N PRO A 4 -4.66 -2.22 10.85
CA PRO A 4 -4.78 -1.20 11.89
C PRO A 4 -3.88 0.03 11.64
N ALA A 5 -2.73 -0.15 10.96
CA ALA A 5 -1.85 0.96 10.61
C ALA A 5 -2.51 1.88 9.57
N VAL A 6 -3.14 1.30 8.54
CA VAL A 6 -3.89 2.03 7.51
C VAL A 6 -5.09 2.75 8.12
N ARG A 7 -5.93 2.05 8.92
CA ARG A 7 -7.10 2.69 9.57
C ARG A 7 -6.69 3.90 10.42
N ARG A 8 -5.64 3.75 11.24
CA ARG A 8 -5.11 4.85 12.06
C ARG A 8 -4.55 6.00 11.21
N LEU A 9 -3.92 5.70 10.07
CA LEU A 9 -3.42 6.71 9.15
C LEU A 9 -4.57 7.50 8.50
N LEU A 10 -5.56 6.80 7.94
CA LEU A 10 -6.72 7.42 7.28
C LEU A 10 -7.51 8.30 8.26
N GLU A 11 -7.73 7.82 9.49
CA GLU A 11 -8.36 8.62 10.55
C GLU A 11 -7.56 9.90 10.87
N ARG A 12 -6.23 9.80 10.94
CA ARG A 12 -5.35 10.95 11.22
C ARG A 12 -5.24 11.94 10.07
N SER A 13 -5.29 11.48 8.82
CA SER A 13 -5.18 12.34 7.65
C SER A 13 -6.51 12.92 7.20
N GLY A 14 -7.64 12.35 7.63
CA GLY A 14 -8.98 12.72 7.14
C GLY A 14 -9.25 12.26 5.71
N VAL A 15 -8.38 11.42 5.14
CA VAL A 15 -8.52 10.87 3.78
C VAL A 15 -9.22 9.53 3.86
N THR A 16 -10.20 9.30 2.99
CA THR A 16 -10.92 8.03 2.88
C THR A 16 -10.18 7.04 1.99
N ILE A 17 -10.48 5.74 2.13
CA ILE A 17 -9.89 4.70 1.26
C ILE A 17 -10.29 4.88 -0.21
N ASP A 18 -11.45 5.49 -0.47
CA ASP A 18 -11.96 5.75 -1.81
C ASP A 18 -11.23 6.91 -2.51
N GLU A 19 -10.64 7.83 -1.75
CA GLU A 19 -9.80 8.91 -2.27
C GLU A 19 -8.37 8.46 -2.60
N ILE A 20 -7.98 7.25 -2.24
CA ILE A 20 -6.67 6.69 -2.60
C ILE A 20 -6.68 6.26 -4.06
N ASP A 21 -5.68 6.71 -4.80
CA ASP A 21 -5.53 6.50 -6.24
C ASP A 21 -4.62 5.33 -6.61
N VAL A 22 -3.64 5.05 -5.74
CA VAL A 22 -2.61 4.00 -5.87
C VAL A 22 -2.38 3.38 -4.50
N ILE A 23 -2.39 2.05 -4.42
CA ILE A 23 -2.14 1.29 -3.20
C ILE A 23 -0.93 0.39 -3.44
N GLU A 24 0.17 0.67 -2.75
CA GLU A 24 1.36 -0.16 -2.72
C GLU A 24 1.38 -0.97 -1.41
N LEU A 25 0.88 -2.20 -1.48
CA LEU A 25 0.84 -3.15 -0.37
C LEU A 25 1.96 -4.18 -0.54
N ASN A 26 2.88 -4.28 0.43
CA ASN A 26 3.89 -5.34 0.39
C ASN A 26 3.23 -6.72 0.51
N GLU A 27 3.39 -7.53 -0.53
CA GLU A 27 2.85 -8.88 -0.61
C GLU A 27 3.83 -9.88 0.00
N ALA A 28 3.91 -9.95 1.33
CA ALA A 28 4.72 -10.99 1.99
C ALA A 28 4.18 -12.39 1.63
N PHE A 29 2.86 -12.51 1.54
CA PHE A 29 2.13 -13.68 1.04
C PHE A 29 0.83 -13.25 0.37
N ALA A 30 0.39 -13.96 -0.67
CA ALA A 30 -0.88 -13.67 -1.34
C ALA A 30 -2.08 -13.71 -0.38
N ALA A 31 -2.15 -14.75 0.46
CA ALA A 31 -3.22 -14.88 1.45
C ALA A 31 -3.25 -13.71 2.45
N GLN A 32 -2.08 -13.21 2.86
CA GLN A 32 -1.99 -12.04 3.74
C GLN A 32 -2.46 -10.77 3.02
N ALA A 33 -2.05 -10.58 1.77
CA ALA A 33 -2.44 -9.40 1.00
C ALA A 33 -3.96 -9.35 0.81
N LEU A 34 -4.56 -10.45 0.33
CA LEU A 34 -6.01 -10.57 0.14
C LEU A 34 -6.81 -10.35 1.44
N ALA A 35 -6.35 -10.94 2.55
CA ALA A 35 -6.99 -10.70 3.84
C ALA A 35 -6.97 -9.21 4.24
N CYS A 36 -5.87 -8.51 3.97
CA CYS A 36 -5.77 -7.08 4.29
C CYS A 36 -6.66 -6.22 3.39
N LEU A 37 -6.76 -6.52 2.09
CA LEU A 37 -7.64 -5.80 1.16
C LEU A 37 -9.11 -5.92 1.60
N ARG A 38 -9.57 -7.15 1.87
CA ARG A 38 -10.94 -7.42 2.33
C ARG A 38 -11.27 -6.70 3.63
N ASP A 39 -10.35 -6.71 4.60
CA ASP A 39 -10.51 -5.99 5.88
C ASP A 39 -10.53 -4.46 5.71
N LEU A 40 -9.91 -3.95 4.65
CA LEU A 40 -9.91 -2.52 4.30
C LEU A 40 -11.06 -2.13 3.36
N GLY A 41 -11.91 -3.09 2.95
CA GLY A 41 -13.01 -2.85 2.02
C GLY A 41 -12.57 -2.62 0.57
N VAL A 42 -11.37 -3.07 0.21
CA VAL A 42 -10.82 -2.98 -1.16
C VAL A 42 -11.06 -4.32 -1.87
N ALA A 43 -11.54 -4.28 -3.11
CA ALA A 43 -11.73 -5.48 -3.92
C ALA A 43 -10.40 -6.19 -4.20
N ASP A 44 -10.44 -7.52 -4.28
CA ASP A 44 -9.23 -8.35 -4.47
C ASP A 44 -8.51 -8.04 -5.81
N ASP A 45 -9.25 -7.52 -6.80
CA ASP A 45 -8.81 -7.17 -8.15
C ASP A 45 -8.83 -5.65 -8.43
N ASP A 46 -8.88 -4.83 -7.38
CA ASP A 46 -8.92 -3.37 -7.52
C ASP A 46 -7.69 -2.85 -8.30
N PRO A 47 -7.89 -2.15 -9.44
CA PRO A 47 -6.79 -1.74 -10.33
C PRO A 47 -5.84 -0.71 -9.69
N ARG A 48 -6.19 -0.15 -8.53
CA ARG A 48 -5.31 0.72 -7.76
C ARG A 48 -4.22 -0.04 -7.00
N VAL A 49 -4.42 -1.34 -6.73
CA VAL A 49 -3.51 -2.15 -5.91
C VAL A 49 -2.36 -2.70 -6.75
N ASN A 50 -1.13 -2.37 -6.34
CA ASN A 50 0.12 -2.84 -6.93
C ASN A 50 0.09 -2.84 -8.48
N PRO A 51 -0.22 -1.70 -9.14
CA PRO A 51 -0.51 -1.66 -10.58
C PRO A 51 0.68 -2.08 -11.46
N ASN A 52 1.90 -2.05 -10.89
CA ASN A 52 3.14 -2.45 -11.55
C ASN A 52 3.76 -3.73 -10.94
N GLY A 53 2.95 -4.52 -10.24
CA GLY A 53 3.37 -5.74 -9.53
C GLY A 53 3.88 -5.48 -8.11
N GLY A 54 4.05 -6.57 -7.35
CA GLY A 54 4.41 -6.52 -5.93
C GLY A 54 5.57 -7.45 -5.56
N ALA A 55 5.75 -7.66 -4.26
CA ALA A 55 6.88 -8.42 -3.72
C ALA A 55 6.84 -9.91 -4.10
N ILE A 56 5.67 -10.47 -4.44
CA ILE A 56 5.57 -11.84 -4.96
C ILE A 56 6.34 -11.98 -6.27
N ALA A 57 6.24 -10.99 -7.15
CA ALA A 57 6.90 -11.00 -8.46
C ALA A 57 8.34 -10.45 -8.40
N LEU A 58 8.54 -9.36 -7.65
CA LEU A 58 9.79 -8.59 -7.65
C LEU A 58 10.79 -9.03 -6.56
N GLY A 59 10.34 -9.86 -5.62
CA GLY A 59 11.10 -10.24 -4.44
C GLY A 59 10.98 -9.25 -3.28
N HIS A 60 11.49 -9.67 -2.12
CA HIS A 60 11.34 -8.93 -0.86
C HIS A 60 12.68 -8.78 -0.10
N PRO A 61 13.61 -7.94 -0.58
CA PRO A 61 14.76 -7.53 0.21
C PRO A 61 14.27 -6.66 1.38
N LEU A 62 14.22 -7.23 2.59
CA LEU A 62 13.56 -6.68 3.78
C LEU A 62 13.85 -5.18 4.01
N GLY A 63 15.12 -4.79 4.05
CA GLY A 63 15.53 -3.39 4.31
C GLY A 63 15.25 -2.41 3.17
N MET A 64 15.06 -2.90 1.94
CA MET A 64 14.87 -2.06 0.74
C MET A 64 13.39 -1.94 0.33
N SER A 65 12.57 -2.94 0.69
CA SER A 65 11.19 -3.02 0.20
C SER A 65 10.34 -1.80 0.54
N GLY A 66 10.53 -1.18 1.71
CA GLY A 66 9.82 0.06 2.06
C GLY A 66 10.19 1.25 1.18
N ALA A 67 11.48 1.40 0.83
CA ALA A 67 11.93 2.42 -0.11
C ALA A 67 11.37 2.14 -1.52
N ARG A 68 11.34 0.86 -1.94
CA ARG A 68 10.75 0.46 -3.22
C ARG A 68 9.29 0.89 -3.32
N LEU A 69 8.44 0.56 -2.33
CA LEU A 69 7.02 0.92 -2.33
C LEU A 69 6.80 2.43 -2.49
N LEU A 70 7.52 3.23 -1.70
CA LEU A 70 7.43 4.69 -1.77
C LEU A 70 7.85 5.23 -3.14
N MET A 71 8.95 4.72 -3.67
CA MET A 71 9.47 5.15 -4.97
C MET A 71 8.51 4.80 -6.11
N THR A 72 8.00 3.57 -6.16
CA THR A 72 7.05 3.15 -7.20
C THR A 72 5.73 3.91 -7.09
N ALA A 73 5.21 4.14 -5.89
CA ALA A 73 4.01 4.95 -5.68
C ALA A 73 4.19 6.39 -6.17
N ALA A 74 5.30 7.04 -5.81
CA ALA A 74 5.61 8.39 -6.25
C ALA A 74 5.76 8.49 -7.78
N HIS A 75 6.41 7.52 -8.42
CA HIS A 75 6.50 7.45 -9.88
C HIS A 75 5.14 7.21 -10.52
N GLU A 76 4.31 6.33 -9.98
CA GLU A 76 2.98 6.03 -10.51
C GLU A 76 2.04 7.24 -10.40
N LEU A 77 2.04 7.94 -9.27
CA LEU A 77 1.28 9.18 -9.12
C LEU A 77 1.71 10.24 -10.14
N ASN A 78 3.01 10.45 -10.32
CA ASN A 78 3.54 11.40 -11.30
C ASN A 78 3.17 11.01 -12.75
N ARG A 79 3.31 9.72 -13.09
CA ARG A 79 3.03 9.21 -14.44
C ARG A 79 1.54 9.26 -14.78
N SER A 80 0.67 9.01 -13.80
CA SER A 80 -0.78 8.95 -13.99
C SER A 80 -1.49 10.29 -13.72
N GLY A 81 -0.79 11.28 -13.17
CA GLY A 81 -1.37 12.56 -12.78
C GLY A 81 -2.30 12.48 -11.55
N LYS A 82 -2.36 11.32 -10.88
CA LYS A 82 -3.20 11.08 -9.70
C LYS A 82 -2.64 11.74 -8.44
N ARG A 83 -3.41 11.76 -7.34
CA ARG A 83 -3.13 12.59 -6.17
C ARG A 83 -2.56 11.81 -4.99
N TYR A 84 -3.29 10.80 -4.50
CA TYR A 84 -2.96 10.14 -3.23
C TYR A 84 -2.50 8.69 -3.39
N ALA A 85 -1.37 8.33 -2.79
CA ALA A 85 -0.94 6.94 -2.71
C ALA A 85 -0.77 6.45 -1.28
N LEU A 86 -1.27 5.25 -1.03
CA LEU A 86 -1.09 4.52 0.23
C LEU A 86 0.02 3.49 0.06
N CYS A 87 1.10 3.62 0.83
CA CYS A 87 2.14 2.60 0.93
C CYS A 87 2.03 1.89 2.28
N THR A 88 1.88 0.56 2.31
CA THR A 88 1.74 -0.19 3.56
C THR A 88 2.39 -1.57 3.51
N MET A 89 2.84 -2.06 4.67
CA MET A 89 3.41 -3.41 4.79
C MET A 89 3.16 -4.02 6.17
N CYS A 90 3.06 -5.35 6.20
CA CYS A 90 3.21 -6.12 7.42
C CYS A 90 4.67 -6.14 7.86
N VAL A 91 4.89 -6.30 9.17
CA VAL A 91 6.22 -6.48 9.75
C VAL A 91 6.16 -7.72 10.64
N GLY A 92 7.21 -8.54 10.59
CA GLY A 92 7.34 -9.72 11.42
C GLY A 92 7.12 -9.39 12.91
N VAL A 93 6.71 -10.40 13.69
CA VAL A 93 6.45 -10.22 15.14
C VAL A 93 5.24 -9.29 15.44
N GLY A 94 4.31 -9.15 14.49
CA GLY A 94 2.98 -8.57 14.74
C GLY A 94 2.81 -7.08 14.44
N GLN A 95 3.78 -6.45 13.79
CA GLN A 95 3.76 -5.02 13.51
C GLN A 95 3.22 -4.68 12.10
N GLY A 96 3.09 -3.39 11.80
CA GLY A 96 2.71 -2.89 10.49
C GLY A 96 2.92 -1.39 10.39
N ILE A 97 3.11 -0.90 9.17
CA ILE A 97 3.34 0.51 8.87
C ILE A 97 2.49 0.92 7.68
N ALA A 98 2.02 2.17 7.69
CA ALA A 98 1.31 2.78 6.59
C ALA A 98 1.78 4.22 6.43
N THR A 99 1.96 4.64 5.19
CA THR A 99 2.37 5.99 4.80
C THR A 99 1.46 6.47 3.68
N LEU A 100 0.95 7.69 3.82
CA LEU A 100 0.22 8.40 2.77
C LEU A 100 1.18 9.39 2.12
N ILE A 101 1.24 9.40 0.79
CA ILE A 101 1.96 10.42 0.02
C ILE A 101 1.00 11.12 -0.95
N GLU A 102 1.27 12.39 -1.20
CA GLU A 102 0.54 13.23 -2.14
C GLU A 102 1.51 13.73 -3.22
N ARG A 103 1.07 13.73 -4.47
CA ARG A 103 1.83 14.31 -5.57
C ARG A 103 1.86 15.84 -5.45
N VAL A 104 3.04 16.43 -5.63
CA VAL A 104 3.26 17.88 -5.69
C VAL A 104 3.06 18.46 -7.09
#